data_AF-A0A9E1TLK0-F1
#
_entry.id   AF-A0A9E1TLK0-F1
#
_cell.length_a   1.000
_cell.length_b   1.000
_cell.length_c   1.000
_cell.angle_alpha   90.00
_cell.angle_beta   90.00
_cell.angle_gamma   90.00
#
_symmetry.space_group_name_H-M   'P 1'
#
loop_
_entity.id
_entity.type
_entity.pdbx_description
1 polymer ?
#
loop_
_entity_poly.entity_id
_entity_poly.type
_entity_poly.pdbx_seq_one_letter_code
_entity_poly.pdbx_strand_id
1 'polypeptide(L)' 'MLHRLLAPPLPSTLDTRSDAFAQNRSDMEEHLAVIEELLDEADAGGGPESMARLRS' A
#
# COMPACT_ATOMS: atom_id res chain seq x y z
N MET A 1 -18.24 -23.70 -3.09
CA MET A 1 -19.59 -23.10 -3.06
C MET A 1 -19.52 -21.74 -3.74
N LEU A 2 -20.32 -21.49 -4.78
CA LEU A 2 -20.41 -20.17 -5.41
C LEU A 2 -21.26 -19.27 -4.52
N HIS A 3 -20.66 -18.22 -3.95
CA HIS A 3 -21.40 -17.19 -3.24
C HIS A 3 -22.32 -16.49 -4.24
N ARG A 4 -23.64 -16.57 -4.02
CA ARG A 4 -24.63 -15.91 -4.87
C ARG A 4 -24.54 -14.41 -4.60
N LEU A 5 -24.16 -13.64 -5.60
CA LEU A 5 -24.09 -12.18 -5.49
C LEU A 5 -25.49 -11.63 -5.22
N LEU A 6 -25.58 -10.72 -4.25
CA LEU A 6 -26.82 -10.03 -3.88
C LEU A 6 -27.17 -8.88 -4.85
N ALA A 7 -26.25 -8.53 -5.74
CA ALA A 7 -26.40 -7.53 -6.79
C ALA A 7 -25.61 -7.94 -8.05
N PRO A 8 -25.95 -7.40 -9.23
CA PRO A 8 -25.14 -7.61 -10.43
C PRO A 8 -23.71 -7.10 -10.24
N PRO A 9 -22.70 -7.78 -10.82
CA PRO A 9 -21.33 -7.29 -10.79
C PRO A 9 -21.20 -5.99 -11.58
N LEU A 10 -20.37 -5.07 -11.10
CA LEU A 10 -20.06 -3.84 -11.81
C LEU A 10 -19.02 -4.12 -12.91
N PRO A 11 -19.34 -3.84 -14.19
CA PRO A 11 -18.35 -3.96 -15.25
C PRO A 11 -17.30 -2.86 -15.10
N SER A 12 -16.02 -3.22 -15.15
CA SER A 12 -14.92 -2.25 -15.19
C SER A 12 -14.64 -1.84 -16.63
N THR A 13 -14.40 -0.56 -16.86
CA THR A 13 -13.91 -0.01 -18.13
C THR A 13 -12.39 0.18 -18.13
N LEU A 14 -11.70 -0.27 -17.08
CA LEU A 14 -10.25 -0.12 -16.94
C LEU A 14 -9.52 -1.11 -17.86
N ASP A 15 -8.72 -0.58 -18.78
CA ASP A 15 -7.82 -1.40 -19.60
C ASP A 15 -6.46 -1.58 -18.91
N THR A 16 -6.26 -2.76 -18.32
CA THR A 16 -5.01 -3.11 -17.62
C THR A 16 -3.83 -3.38 -18.54
N ARG A 17 -4.03 -3.38 -19.87
CA ARG A 17 -2.97 -3.53 -20.87
C ARG A 17 -2.56 -2.19 -21.49
N SER A 18 -3.24 -1.11 -21.13
CA SER A 18 -2.91 0.23 -21.62
C SER A 18 -1.63 0.77 -20.97
N ASP A 19 -0.88 1.58 -21.73
CA ASP A 19 0.30 2.28 -21.23
C ASP A 19 -0.06 3.22 -20.05
N ALA A 20 -1.25 3.84 -20.11
CA ALA A 20 -1.75 4.67 -19.03
C ALA A 20 -1.94 3.89 -17.72
N PHE A 21 -2.45 2.66 -17.78
CA PHE A 21 -2.55 1.80 -16.59
C PHE A 21 -1.17 1.42 -16.06
N ALA A 22 -0.21 1.10 -16.96
CA ALA A 22 1.15 0.77 -16.57
C ALA A 22 1.83 1.94 -15.84
N GLN A 23 1.69 3.17 -16.35
CA GLN A 23 2.22 4.36 -15.71
C GLN A 23 1.55 4.62 -14.36
N ASN A 24 0.22 4.62 -14.30
CA ASN A 24 -0.51 4.85 -13.04
C ASN A 24 -0.12 3.83 -11.96
N ARG A 25 0.11 2.58 -12.36
CA ARG A 25 0.58 1.53 -11.45
C ARG A 25 2.00 1.82 -10.96
N SER A 26 2.91 2.17 -11.87
CA SER A 26 4.30 2.51 -11.52
C SER A 26 4.35 3.69 -10.55
N ASP A 27 3.60 4.75 -10.80
CA ASP A 27 3.55 5.94 -9.93
C ASP A 27 3.02 5.58 -8.54
N MET A 28 1.99 4.73 -8.47
CA MET A 28 1.46 4.26 -7.19
C MET A 28 2.46 3.37 -6.43
N GLU A 29 3.17 2.50 -7.13
CA GLU A 29 4.22 1.66 -6.53
C GLU A 29 5.37 2.52 -5.96
N GLU A 30 5.75 3.62 -6.63
CA GLU A 30 6.72 4.59 -6.11
C GLU A 30 6.22 5.26 -4.82
N HIS A 31 4.96 5.69 -4.79
CA HIS A 31 4.38 6.28 -3.58
C HIS A 31 4.31 5.30 -2.41
N LEU A 32 3.99 4.03 -2.69
CA LEU A 32 3.95 2.99 -1.65
C LEU A 32 5.33 2.74 -1.06
N ALA A 33 6.38 2.72 -1.88
CA ALA A 33 7.75 2.55 -1.38
C ALA A 33 8.16 3.68 -0.42
N VAL A 34 7.78 4.93 -0.71
CA VAL A 34 8.02 6.07 0.20
C VAL A 34 7.25 5.90 1.51
N ILE A 35 6.01 5.42 1.46
CA ILE A 35 5.22 5.19 2.66
C ILE A 35 5.83 4.07 3.52
N GLU A 36 6.32 3.00 2.91
CA GLU A 36 7.01 1.92 3.62
C GLU A 36 8.24 2.43 4.38
N GLU A 37 9.08 3.25 3.75
CA GLU A 37 10.24 3.87 4.40
C GLU A 37 9.84 4.73 5.61
N LEU A 38 8.79 5.55 5.47
CA LEU A 38 8.30 6.40 6.56
C LEU A 38 7.70 5.61 7.71
N LEU A 39 7.05 4.47 7.41
CA LEU A 39 6.52 3.58 8.43
C LEU A 39 7.65 2.87 9.18
N ASP A 40 8.70 2.43 8.49
CA ASP A 40 9.90 1.86 9.11
C ASP A 40 10.58 2.87 10.05
N GLU A 41 10.69 4.14 9.64
CA GLU A 41 11.21 5.22 10.50
C GLU A 41 10.34 5.40 11.75
N ALA A 42 9.02 5.43 11.58
CA ALA A 42 8.08 5.59 12.68
C ALA A 42 8.15 4.40 13.67
N ASP A 43 8.27 3.17 13.16
CA ASP A 43 8.38 1.94 13.95
C ASP A 43 9.69 1.88 14.75
N ALA A 44 10.77 2.50 14.25
CA ALA A 44 12.02 2.66 15.00
C ALA A 44 11.86 3.54 16.25
N GLY A 45 10.77 4.30 16.36
CA GLY A 45 10.45 5.18 17.50
C GLY A 45 11.45 6.33 17.64
N GLY A 46 11.73 6.75 18.88
CA GLY A 46 12.69 7.83 19.16
C GLY A 46 14.17 7.46 18.96
N GLY A 47 14.46 6.44 18.15
CA GLY A 47 15.76 5.83 17.96
C GLY A 47 16.15 4.82 19.06
N PRO A 48 17.23 4.03 18.82
CA PRO A 48 17.64 2.93 19.70
C PRO A 48 17.85 3.35 21.16
N GLU A 49 18.43 4.53 21.41
CA GLU A 49 18.69 5.02 22.76
C GLU A 49 17.42 5.39 23.52
N SER A 50 16.44 6.00 22.85
CA SER A 50 15.16 6.34 23.49
C SER A 50 14.35 5.08 23.79
N MET A 51 14.38 4.09 22.89
CA MET A 51 13.76 2.78 23.13
C MET A 51 14.46 1.98 24.23
N ALA A 52 15.79 2.10 24.38
CA ALA A 52 16.54 1.47 25.47
C ALA A 52 16.15 2.05 26.85
N ARG A 53 15.99 3.37 26.95
CA ARG A 53 15.50 4.05 28.16
C ARG A 53 14.07 3.67 28.53
N LEU A 54 13.21 3.40 27.56
CA LEU A 54 11.83 2.98 27.81
C LEU A 54 11.74 1.54 28.37
N ARG A 55 12.73 0.69 28.06
CA ARG A 55 12.76 -0.73 28.46
C ARG A 55 13.41 -0.98 29.83
N SER A 56 14.01 0.03 30.45
CA SER A 56 14.61 -0.02 31.80
C SER A 56 13.62 0.40 32.87
#